data_AF-A0A812V8G4-F1
#
_entry.id   AF-A0A812V8G4-F1
#
_cell.length_a   1.000
_cell.length_b   1.000
_cell.length_c   1.000
_cell.angle_alpha   90.00
_cell.angle_beta   90.00
_cell.angle_gamma   90.00
#
_symmetry.space_group_name_H-M   'P 1'
#
loop_
_entity.id
_entity.type
_entity.pdbx_description
1 polymer ?
#
loop_
_entity_poly.entity_id
_entity_poly.type
_entity_poly.pdbx_seq_one_letter_code
_entity_poly.pdbx_strand_id
1 'polypeptide(L)'
;APGNGQPAQLKAYVVCQDPRIVVVPRFFSEAECQHLLELVQGSWIPSLVGSTDNRSEEDYDKGNLENTLASTRTSWSCMLRYAQTSIVERLEQRLCALGGRQMETLERMNMVRYAPGEYFKEHHDGKFRPLT
;
A
#
# COMPACT_ATOMS: atom_id res chain seq x y z
N ALA A 1 -28.59 -1.14 -19.03
CA ALA A 1 -27.41 -2.00 -19.34
C ALA A 1 -26.84 -2.49 -18.01
N PRO A 2 -26.43 -3.76 -17.87
CA PRO A 2 -25.79 -4.23 -16.64
C PRO A 2 -24.51 -3.42 -16.44
N GLY A 3 -24.37 -2.80 -15.26
CA GLY A 3 -23.21 -1.96 -14.93
C GLY A 3 -21.94 -2.80 -15.01
N ASN A 4 -20.99 -2.34 -15.80
CA ASN A 4 -19.66 -2.87 -16.07
C ASN A 4 -18.72 -2.93 -14.85
N GLY A 5 -19.25 -2.97 -13.62
CA GLY A 5 -18.49 -3.11 -12.37
C GLY A 5 -17.53 -1.96 -12.05
N GLN A 6 -17.47 -0.93 -12.90
CA GLN A 6 -16.68 0.27 -12.66
C GLN A 6 -17.41 1.17 -11.65
N PRO A 7 -16.73 1.68 -10.62
CA PRO A 7 -17.36 2.58 -9.67
C PRO A 7 -17.92 3.80 -10.40
N ALA A 8 -19.21 4.04 -10.21
CA ALA A 8 -19.81 5.36 -10.45
C ALA A 8 -18.97 6.41 -9.71
N GLN A 9 -18.58 7.49 -10.40
CA GLN A 9 -17.82 8.65 -9.92
C GLN A 9 -17.34 8.57 -8.45
N LEU A 10 -16.02 8.45 -8.24
CA LEU A 10 -15.43 8.41 -6.90
C LEU A 10 -15.83 9.65 -6.09
N LYS A 11 -16.22 9.44 -4.83
CA LYS A 11 -16.47 10.49 -3.86
C LYS A 11 -15.38 10.46 -2.79
N ALA A 12 -14.80 11.61 -2.50
CA ALA A 12 -13.78 11.78 -1.48
C ALA A 12 -14.31 12.66 -0.33
N TYR A 13 -14.06 12.26 0.91
CA TYR A 13 -14.49 12.96 2.10
C TYR A 13 -13.28 13.29 2.97
N VAL A 14 -13.04 14.57 3.23
CA VAL A 14 -12.00 15.00 4.18
C VAL A 14 -12.52 14.75 5.60
N VAL A 15 -11.84 13.88 6.34
CA VAL A 15 -12.21 13.53 7.73
C VAL A 15 -11.28 14.15 8.76
N CYS A 16 -10.08 14.57 8.35
CA CYS A 16 -9.18 15.41 9.13
C CYS A 16 -8.50 16.41 8.19
N GLN A 17 -8.35 17.66 8.62
CA GLN A 17 -7.69 18.69 7.81
C GLN A 17 -6.17 18.71 8.04
N ASP A 18 -5.73 18.48 9.27
CA ASP A 18 -4.32 18.53 9.67
C ASP A 18 -4.01 17.44 10.73
N PRO A 19 -3.29 16.35 10.39
CA PRO A 19 -2.86 16.01 9.03
C PRO A 19 -4.07 15.75 8.13
N ARG A 20 -3.93 16.00 6.83
CA ARG A 20 -5.02 15.82 5.88
C ARG A 20 -5.32 14.33 5.69
N ILE A 21 -6.49 13.89 6.14
CA ILE A 21 -6.98 12.51 5.99
C ILE A 21 -8.24 12.51 5.15
N VAL A 22 -8.25 11.71 4.08
CA VAL A 22 -9.36 11.59 3.13
C VAL A 22 -9.84 10.15 3.06
N VAL A 23 -11.16 9.94 3.15
CA VAL A 23 -11.81 8.64 2.92
C VAL A 23 -12.45 8.63 1.55
N VAL A 24 -12.18 7.59 0.76
CA VAL A 24 -12.78 7.37 -0.57
C VAL A 24 -13.54 6.04 -0.57
N PRO A 25 -14.84 6.05 -0.24
CA PRO A 25 -15.64 4.83 -0.19
C PRO A 25 -15.75 4.18 -1.56
N ARG A 26 -15.79 2.83 -1.58
CA ARG A 26 -15.92 2.02 -2.82
C ARG A 26 -14.85 2.35 -3.86
N PHE A 27 -13.62 2.64 -3.40
CA PHE A 27 -12.49 2.84 -4.30
C PHE A 27 -12.17 1.58 -5.11
N PHE A 28 -12.27 0.40 -4.47
CA PHE A 28 -12.26 -0.91 -5.13
C PHE A 28 -13.70 -1.42 -5.24
N SER A 29 -14.01 -2.11 -6.33
CA SER A 29 -15.23 -2.93 -6.41
C SER A 29 -15.02 -4.29 -5.73
N GLU A 30 -16.11 -5.00 -5.39
CA GLU A 30 -16.03 -6.34 -4.82
C GLU A 30 -15.28 -7.33 -5.73
N ALA A 31 -15.51 -7.24 -7.04
CA ALA A 31 -14.81 -8.07 -8.03
C ALA A 31 -13.31 -7.75 -8.09
N GLU A 32 -12.92 -6.48 -7.95
CA GLU A 32 -11.51 -6.09 -7.88
C GLU A 32 -10.85 -6.61 -6.59
N CYS A 33 -11.53 -6.53 -5.45
CA CYS A 33 -11.05 -7.11 -4.19
C CYS A 33 -10.85 -8.62 -4.30
N GLN A 34 -11.85 -9.34 -4.83
CA GLN A 34 -11.78 -10.79 -4.99
C GLN A 34 -10.63 -11.20 -5.91
N HIS A 35 -10.49 -10.52 -7.06
CA HIS A 35 -9.38 -10.75 -8.00
C HIS A 35 -8.01 -10.59 -7.33
N LEU A 36 -7.81 -9.54 -6.51
CA LEU A 36 -6.54 -9.33 -5.82
C LEU A 36 -6.25 -10.43 -4.80
N LEU A 37 -7.26 -10.90 -4.07
CA LEU A 37 -7.11 -11.99 -3.08
C LEU A 37 -6.74 -13.31 -3.75
N GLU A 38 -7.36 -13.63 -4.88
CA GLU A 38 -7.02 -14.81 -5.70
C GLU A 38 -5.60 -14.70 -6.27
N LEU A 39 -5.23 -13.52 -6.78
CA LEU A 39 -3.92 -13.27 -7.37
C LEU A 39 -2.75 -13.53 -6.41
N VAL A 40 -2.93 -13.27 -5.11
CA VAL A 40 -1.88 -13.47 -4.10
C VAL A 40 -1.99 -14.78 -3.33
N GLN A 41 -2.95 -15.64 -3.69
CA GLN A 41 -3.11 -16.92 -3.01
C GLN A 41 -1.79 -17.73 -3.09
N GLY A 42 -1.34 -18.25 -1.95
CA GLY A 42 -0.07 -18.99 -1.84
C GLY A 42 1.21 -18.15 -1.88
N SER A 43 1.13 -16.83 -2.04
CA SER A 43 2.30 -15.94 -2.20
C SER A 43 2.64 -15.14 -0.93
N TRP A 44 2.03 -15.48 0.20
CA TRP A 44 2.20 -14.76 1.47
C TRP A 44 3.50 -15.15 2.15
N ILE A 45 4.27 -14.15 2.55
CA ILE A 45 5.45 -14.31 3.41
C ILE A 45 5.32 -13.44 4.66
N PRO A 46 6.00 -13.78 5.77
CA PRO A 46 6.07 -12.89 6.92
C PRO A 46 6.53 -11.50 6.50
N SER A 47 5.84 -10.47 6.98
CA SER A 47 6.22 -9.11 6.65
C SER A 47 7.53 -8.70 7.31
N LEU A 48 8.36 -8.00 6.56
CA LEU A 48 9.62 -7.45 7.03
C LEU A 48 9.49 -5.95 7.26
N VAL A 49 10.33 -5.41 8.13
CA VAL A 49 10.56 -3.97 8.29
C VAL A 49 11.98 -3.64 7.87
N GLY A 50 12.18 -2.45 7.30
CA GLY A 50 13.52 -1.94 7.08
C GLY A 50 14.16 -1.61 8.44
N SER A 51 15.26 -2.28 8.77
CA SER A 51 16.11 -2.00 9.91
C SER A 51 17.38 -1.33 9.39
N THR A 52 17.82 -0.27 10.07
CA THR A 52 19.16 0.29 9.86
C THR A 52 19.96 0.09 11.14
N ASP A 53 21.25 -0.19 11.01
CA ASP A 53 22.17 -0.17 12.16
C ASP A 53 22.48 1.27 12.64
N ASN A 54 21.86 2.29 12.03
CA ASN A 54 22.26 3.68 12.15
C ASN A 54 21.58 4.41 13.30
N ARG A 55 22.41 5.05 14.12
CA ARG A 55 22.02 5.88 15.27
C ARG A 55 21.88 7.37 14.92
N SER A 56 21.94 7.76 13.64
CA SER A 56 21.92 9.17 13.17
C SER A 56 21.23 9.33 11.81
N GLU A 57 20.76 10.56 11.52
CA GLU A 57 20.07 10.91 10.26
C GLU A 57 20.97 10.86 9.01
N GLU A 58 22.28 10.94 9.18
CA GLU A 58 23.28 11.08 8.11
C GLU A 58 23.66 9.75 7.43
N ASP A 59 23.29 8.62 8.04
CA ASP A 59 23.65 7.29 7.53
C ASP A 59 22.52 6.58 6.76
N TYR A 60 21.30 7.14 6.73
CA TYR A 60 20.11 6.47 6.14
C TYR A 60 20.18 6.24 4.62
N ASP A 61 20.95 7.04 3.88
CA ASP A 61 21.05 6.96 2.41
C ASP A 61 22.21 6.08 1.91
N LYS A 62 22.95 5.42 2.82
CA LYS A 62 24.16 4.65 2.48
C LYS A 62 23.90 3.21 2.06
N GLY A 63 22.65 2.86 1.73
CA GLY A 63 22.30 1.53 1.25
C GLY A 63 22.40 0.43 2.31
N ASN A 64 22.31 0.78 3.60
CA ASN A 64 22.43 -0.15 4.71
C ASN A 64 21.08 -0.47 5.40
N LEU A 65 19.98 -0.33 4.65
CA LEU A 65 18.65 -0.75 5.09
C LEU A 65 18.48 -2.24 4.82
N GLU A 66 18.49 -3.06 5.87
CA GLU A 66 18.21 -4.49 5.78
C GLU A 66 16.77 -4.79 6.16
N ASN A 67 16.09 -5.60 5.35
CA ASN A 67 14.74 -6.05 5.67
C ASN A 67 14.80 -7.21 6.67
N THR A 68 14.25 -7.00 7.86
CA THR A 68 14.30 -7.97 8.96
C THR A 68 12.90 -8.23 9.52
N LEU A 69 12.75 -9.38 10.19
CA LEU A 69 11.57 -9.65 11.00
C LEU A 69 11.59 -8.76 12.24
N ALA A 70 10.46 -8.17 12.60
CA ALA A 70 10.34 -7.37 13.82
C ALA A 70 9.07 -7.69 14.58
N SER A 71 9.16 -7.65 15.91
CA SER A 71 7.98 -7.78 16.78
C SER A 71 7.00 -6.62 16.65
N THR A 72 7.41 -5.51 16.03
CA THR A 72 6.56 -4.35 15.78
C THR A 72 5.64 -4.51 14.58
N ARG A 73 5.89 -5.49 13.70
CA ARG A 73 5.06 -5.82 12.54
C ARG A 73 4.95 -7.33 12.40
N THR A 74 3.79 -7.87 12.74
CA THR A 74 3.58 -9.33 12.75
C THR A 74 2.66 -9.79 11.61
N SER A 75 2.43 -8.94 10.62
CA SER A 75 1.58 -9.23 9.46
C SER A 75 2.25 -10.19 8.48
N TRP A 76 1.47 -10.64 7.50
CA TRP A 76 1.98 -11.28 6.29
C TRP A 76 1.78 -10.34 5.10
N SER A 77 2.70 -10.38 4.14
CA SER A 77 2.63 -9.54 2.95
C SER A 77 2.98 -10.27 1.67
N CYS A 78 2.53 -9.70 0.55
CA CYS A 78 2.87 -10.12 -0.80
C CYS A 78 2.96 -8.87 -1.68
N MET A 79 4.07 -8.72 -2.39
CA MET A 79 4.28 -7.58 -3.28
C MET A 79 3.88 -7.94 -4.71
N LEU A 80 2.91 -7.23 -5.27
CA LEU A 80 2.54 -7.39 -6.68
C LEU A 80 3.56 -6.71 -7.59
N ARG A 81 3.67 -7.17 -8.83
CA ARG A 81 4.40 -6.44 -9.88
C ARG A 81 3.54 -5.27 -10.39
N TYR A 82 4.20 -4.22 -10.87
CA TYR A 82 3.52 -3.15 -11.60
C TYR A 82 2.71 -3.73 -12.76
N ALA A 83 1.48 -3.25 -12.93
CA ALA A 83 0.58 -3.68 -14.00
C ALA A 83 0.49 -5.22 -14.15
N GLN A 84 0.63 -5.98 -13.05
CA GLN A 84 0.69 -7.45 -13.11
C GLN A 84 -0.52 -8.08 -13.80
N THR A 85 -1.68 -7.43 -13.68
CA THR A 85 -2.90 -7.72 -14.43
C THR A 85 -3.55 -6.40 -14.83
N SER A 86 -4.46 -6.42 -15.81
CA SER A 86 -5.18 -5.21 -16.21
C SER A 86 -6.03 -4.60 -15.09
N ILE A 87 -6.46 -5.40 -14.11
CA ILE A 87 -7.14 -4.90 -12.90
C ILE A 87 -6.16 -4.12 -12.02
N VAL A 88 -4.97 -4.67 -11.77
CA VAL A 88 -3.91 -3.99 -10.99
C VAL A 88 -3.52 -2.69 -11.65
N GLU A 89 -3.26 -2.69 -12.96
CA GLU A 89 -2.90 -1.49 -13.72
C GLU A 89 -3.97 -0.39 -13.61
N ARG A 90 -5.26 -0.74 -13.78
CA ARG A 90 -6.36 0.23 -13.63
C ARG A 90 -6.47 0.79 -12.21
N LEU A 91 -6.15 0.00 -11.19
CA LEU A 91 -6.14 0.45 -9.80
C LEU A 91 -4.98 1.42 -9.52
N GLU A 92 -3.79 1.12 -10.04
CA GLU A 92 -2.61 1.99 -9.96
C GLU A 92 -2.89 3.34 -10.63
N GLN A 93 -3.46 3.33 -11.84
CA GLN A 93 -3.88 4.55 -12.55
C GLN A 93 -4.95 5.34 -11.79
N ARG A 94 -5.96 4.64 -11.24
CA ARG A 94 -7.02 5.27 -10.42
C ARG A 94 -6.45 5.93 -9.16
N LEU A 95 -5.45 5.32 -8.52
CA LEU A 95 -4.79 5.86 -7.33
C LEU A 95 -3.96 7.09 -7.69
N CYS A 96 -3.23 7.05 -8.80
CA CYS A 96 -2.47 8.21 -9.29
C CYS A 96 -3.38 9.40 -9.61
N ALA A 97 -4.52 9.15 -10.28
CA ALA A 97 -5.52 10.18 -10.56
C ALA A 97 -6.13 10.77 -9.28
N LEU A 98 -6.40 9.94 -8.27
CA LEU A 98 -6.91 10.39 -6.97
C LEU A 98 -5.88 11.22 -6.20
N GLY A 99 -4.61 10.80 -6.22
CA GLY A 99 -3.51 11.45 -5.50
C GLY A 99 -2.90 12.65 -6.22
N GLY A 100 -3.26 12.89 -7.49
CA GLY A 100 -2.63 13.91 -8.33
C GLY A 100 -1.14 13.63 -8.57
N ARG A 101 -0.77 12.34 -8.67
CA ARG A 101 0.63 11.89 -8.83
C ARG A 101 0.82 11.16 -10.17
N GLN A 102 2.07 11.04 -10.60
CA GLN A 102 2.44 10.31 -11.80
C GLN A 102 2.74 8.84 -11.45
N MET A 103 2.51 7.92 -12.39
CA MET A 103 2.69 6.48 -12.18
C MET A 103 4.12 6.13 -11.74
N GLU A 104 5.11 6.89 -12.21
CA GLU A 104 6.54 6.71 -11.94
C GLU A 104 6.89 6.97 -10.47
N THR A 105 6.03 7.69 -9.74
CA THR A 105 6.20 7.96 -8.31
C THR A 105 5.55 6.92 -7.42
N LEU A 106 4.77 5.99 -8.00
CA LEU A 106 4.04 4.99 -7.25
C LEU A 106 4.95 3.80 -6.93
N GLU A 107 4.99 3.40 -5.67
CA GLU A 107 5.56 2.10 -5.29
C GLU A 107 4.60 0.96 -5.60
N ARG A 108 5.15 -0.25 -5.78
CA ARG A 108 4.35 -1.45 -6.03
C ARG A 108 3.28 -1.67 -4.96
N MET A 109 2.12 -2.17 -5.39
CA MET A 109 1.05 -2.57 -4.48
C MET A 109 1.51 -3.69 -3.55
N ASN A 110 1.55 -3.37 -2.25
CA ASN A 110 1.87 -4.32 -1.19
C ASN A 110 0.57 -4.83 -0.56
N MET A 111 0.24 -6.10 -0.80
CA MET A 111 -0.87 -6.78 -0.14
C MET A 111 -0.44 -7.14 1.27
N VAL A 112 -1.31 -6.89 2.25
CA VAL A 112 -1.05 -7.18 3.68
C VAL A 112 -2.27 -7.90 4.26
N ARG A 113 -2.02 -8.91 5.11
CA ARG A 113 -3.07 -9.60 5.88
C ARG A 113 -2.67 -9.74 7.34
N TYR A 114 -3.69 -9.80 8.19
CA TYR A 114 -3.58 -9.98 9.64
C TYR A 114 -4.52 -11.10 10.09
N ALA A 115 -4.00 -12.07 10.82
CA ALA A 115 -4.77 -12.99 11.63
C ALA A 115 -5.15 -12.35 12.99
N PRO A 116 -6.13 -12.90 13.74
CA PRO A 116 -6.44 -12.42 15.08
C PRO A 116 -5.19 -12.35 15.97
N GLY A 117 -4.93 -11.17 16.55
CA GLY A 117 -3.75 -10.91 17.39
C GLY A 117 -2.52 -10.38 16.64
N GLU A 118 -2.48 -10.44 15.31
CA GLU A 118 -1.42 -9.80 14.52
C GLU A 118 -1.64 -8.28 14.42
N TYR A 119 -0.55 -7.51 14.38
CA TYR A 119 -0.61 -6.05 14.38
C TYR A 119 0.60 -5.40 13.71
N PHE A 120 0.50 -4.10 13.51
CA PHE A 120 1.63 -3.22 13.21
C PHE A 120 1.56 -2.04 14.18
N LYS A 121 2.63 -1.82 14.97
CA LYS A 121 2.73 -0.65 15.87
C LYS A 121 2.67 0.66 15.09
N GLU A 122 2.35 1.73 15.81
CA GLU A 122 2.41 3.09 15.30
C GLU A 122 3.78 3.38 14.64
N HIS A 123 3.74 3.94 13.44
CA HIS A 123 4.89 4.28 12.62
C HIS A 123 4.52 5.38 11.63
N HIS A 124 5.54 5.92 10.93
CA HIS A 124 5.36 6.87 9.84
C HIS A 124 5.85 6.26 8.52
N ASP A 125 5.02 6.29 7.48
CA ASP A 125 5.32 5.72 6.16
C ASP A 125 6.40 6.48 5.36
N GLY A 126 6.62 7.74 5.75
CA GLY A 126 7.24 8.74 4.91
C GLY A 126 8.54 9.34 5.42
N LYS A 127 9.03 8.94 6.61
CA LYS A 127 10.20 9.57 7.26
C LYS A 127 11.44 9.61 6.34
N PHE A 128 11.56 8.66 5.42
CA PHE A 128 12.69 8.50 4.50
C PHE A 128 12.34 8.81 3.05
N ARG A 129 11.12 9.27 2.77
CA ARG A 129 10.70 9.60 1.41
C ARG A 129 10.94 11.08 1.16
N PRO A 130 11.50 11.45 -0.01
CA PRO A 130 11.73 12.86 -0.35
C PRO A 130 10.42 13.66 -0.45
N LEU A 131 9.30 12.96 -0.68
CA LEU A 131 7.95 13.51 -0.79
C LEU A 131 6.96 12.56 -0.11
N THR A 132 6.02 13.12 0.66
CA THR A 132 4.86 12.43 1.25
C THR A 132 3.57 13.08 0.78
#